data_AF-A0A7R8L4V3-F1
#
_entry.id   AF-A0A7R8L4V3-F1
#
_cell.length_a   1.000
_cell.length_b   1.000
_cell.length_c   1.000
_cell.angle_alpha   90.00
_cell.angle_beta   90.00
_cell.angle_gamma   90.00
#
_symmetry.space_group_name_H-M   'P 1'
#
loop_
_entity.id
_entity.type
_entity.pdbx_description
1 polymer ?
#
loop_
_entity_poly.entity_id
_entity_poly.type
_entity_poly.pdbx_seq_one_letter_code
_entity_poly.pdbx_strand_id
1 'polypeptide(L)'
;MPERVGFIALCEEPIDRDAVEEIVMHWIARFEKVEQALPGGGSGGAATIEIREASDIFWEEYPQFRIVEGDAFAWVYLSLRRRSIETTGFSTPSIPLALEVLLELPHVSEIIDERNEARLTQLEEEGVL
;
A
#
# COMPACT_ATOMS: atom_id res chain seq x y z
N MET A 1 -18.12 1.64 15.33
CA MET A 1 -17.00 2.18 14.54
C MET A 1 -16.41 1.02 13.77
N PRO A 2 -16.08 1.19 12.47
CA PRO A 2 -15.47 0.12 11.70
C PRO A 2 -14.11 -0.24 12.33
N GLU A 3 -13.75 -1.51 12.22
CA GLU A 3 -12.54 -2.06 12.84
C GLU A 3 -11.33 -1.77 11.94
N ARG A 4 -10.17 -1.48 12.53
CA ARG A 4 -8.93 -1.33 11.74
C ARG A 4 -8.52 -2.69 11.18
N VAL A 5 -8.19 -2.73 9.90
CA VAL A 5 -7.65 -3.91 9.22
C VAL A 5 -6.38 -3.53 8.47
N GLY A 6 -5.51 -4.50 8.27
CA GLY A 6 -4.29 -4.33 7.49
C GLY A 6 -3.87 -5.64 6.84
N PHE A 7 -3.13 -5.51 5.75
CA PHE A 7 -2.66 -6.62 4.95
C PHE A 7 -1.25 -6.35 4.46
N ILE A 8 -0.48 -7.42 4.29
CA ILE A 8 0.88 -7.39 3.79
C ILE A 8 0.92 -8.21 2.50
N ALA A 9 1.26 -7.58 1.38
CA ALA A 9 1.56 -8.28 0.14
C ALA A 9 3.06 -8.54 0.03
N LEU A 10 3.43 -9.77 -0.33
CA LEU A 10 4.81 -10.16 -0.64
C LEU A 10 5.04 -10.16 -2.15
N CYS A 11 6.06 -9.43 -2.57
CA CYS A 11 6.50 -9.36 -3.94
C CYS A 11 7.55 -10.43 -4.25
N GLU A 12 7.55 -10.92 -5.49
CA GLU A 12 8.54 -11.88 -5.99
C GLU A 12 9.96 -11.31 -5.90
N GLU A 13 10.13 -10.03 -6.24
CA GLU A 13 11.39 -9.30 -6.23
C GLU A 13 11.33 -8.05 -5.34
N PRO A 14 12.49 -7.51 -4.91
CA PRO A 14 12.53 -6.24 -4.20
C PRO A 14 11.94 -5.11 -5.04
N ILE A 15 11.12 -4.27 -4.42
CA ILE A 15 10.43 -3.17 -5.06
C ILE A 15 11.44 -2.08 -5.44
N ASP A 16 11.51 -1.78 -6.73
CA ASP A 16 12.26 -0.64 -7.27
C ASP A 16 11.30 0.44 -7.80
N ARG A 17 11.85 1.45 -8.47
CA ARG A 17 11.04 2.55 -8.97
C ARG A 17 10.09 2.12 -10.08
N ASP A 18 10.55 1.28 -11.00
CA ASP A 18 9.75 0.81 -12.13
C ASP A 18 8.55 0.01 -11.62
N ALA A 19 8.77 -0.86 -10.62
CA ALA A 19 7.70 -1.58 -9.94
C ALA A 19 6.70 -0.63 -9.25
N VAL A 20 7.17 0.41 -8.56
CA VAL A 20 6.29 1.41 -7.94
C VAL A 20 5.48 2.16 -8.99
N GLU A 21 6.07 2.57 -10.10
CA GLU A 21 5.34 3.23 -11.19
C GLU A 21 4.24 2.32 -11.74
N GLU A 22 4.55 1.04 -12.00
CA GLU A 22 3.56 0.07 -12.49
C GLU A 22 2.40 -0.13 -11.50
N ILE A 23 2.71 -0.31 -10.22
CA ILE A 23 1.73 -0.45 -9.14
C ILE A 23 0.83 0.80 -9.05
N VAL A 24 1.42 1.99 -9.07
CA VAL A 24 0.68 3.25 -8.96
C VAL A 24 -0.21 3.47 -10.19
N MET A 25 0.28 3.17 -11.39
CA MET A 25 -0.52 3.26 -12.61
C MET A 25 -1.70 2.27 -12.60
N HIS A 26 -1.50 1.07 -12.04
CA HIS A 26 -2.57 0.11 -11.83
C HIS A 26 -3.65 0.65 -10.88
N TRP A 27 -3.25 1.32 -9.79
CA TRP A 27 -4.19 1.98 -8.88
C TRP A 27 -4.95 3.12 -9.54
N ILE A 28 -4.26 4.00 -10.27
CA ILE A 28 -4.89 5.13 -11.00
C ILE A 28 -5.96 4.63 -11.97
N ALA A 29 -5.75 3.47 -12.60
CA ALA A 29 -6.69 2.90 -13.54
C ALA A 29 -7.94 2.28 -12.89
N ARG A 30 -7.90 1.98 -11.57
CA ARG A 30 -8.91 1.17 -10.87
C ARG A 30 -9.69 1.92 -9.81
N PHE A 31 -9.08 2.90 -9.14
CA PHE A 31 -9.66 3.58 -7.99
C PHE A 31 -9.96 5.04 -8.30
N GLU A 32 -10.96 5.61 -7.61
CA GLU A 32 -11.38 7.00 -7.82
C GLU A 32 -10.25 8.01 -7.60
N LYS A 33 -9.38 7.78 -6.61
CA LYS A 33 -8.26 8.69 -6.32
C LYS A 33 -7.05 7.98 -5.74
N VAL A 34 -5.89 8.32 -6.28
CA VAL A 34 -4.59 7.97 -5.73
C VAL A 34 -3.91 9.24 -5.26
N GLU A 35 -3.40 9.22 -4.04
CA GLU A 35 -2.66 10.32 -3.47
C GLU A 35 -1.36 9.83 -2.84
N GLN A 36 -0.38 10.71 -2.70
CA GLN A 36 0.86 10.42 -2.00
C GLN A 36 1.03 11.37 -0.82
N ALA A 37 1.46 10.84 0.33
CA ALA A 37 1.84 11.68 1.47
C ALA A 37 3.13 12.44 1.17
N LEU A 38 3.15 13.73 1.52
CA LEU A 38 4.34 14.56 1.45
C LEU A 38 5.16 14.49 2.75
N PRO A 39 6.50 14.51 2.65
CA PRO A 39 7.35 14.63 3.83
C PRO A 39 7.11 15.96 4.56
N GLY A 40 7.18 15.93 5.89
CA GLY A 40 7.13 17.14 6.72
C GLY A 40 5.72 17.57 7.20
N GLY A 41 4.71 16.69 7.08
CA GLY A 41 3.40 16.90 7.69
C GLY A 41 3.45 16.93 9.22
N GLY A 42 3.74 18.10 9.80
CA GLY A 42 3.74 18.33 11.24
C GLY A 42 2.33 18.22 11.84
N SER A 43 2.17 17.33 12.82
CA SER A 43 1.19 17.34 13.92
C SER A 43 -0.32 17.46 13.62
N GLY A 44 -0.78 17.52 12.36
CA GLY A 44 -2.18 17.75 12.00
C GLY A 44 -2.77 16.82 10.93
N GLY A 45 -2.01 15.84 10.45
CA GLY A 45 -2.35 14.97 9.33
C GLY A 45 -1.31 15.08 8.22
N ALA A 46 -0.98 13.96 7.59
CA ALA A 46 -0.09 13.96 6.43
C ALA A 46 -0.76 14.77 5.30
N ALA A 47 -0.13 15.86 4.87
CA ALA A 47 -0.55 16.54 3.64
C ALA A 47 -0.35 15.55 2.49
N THR A 48 -1.35 15.38 1.64
CA THR A 48 -1.27 14.53 0.46
C THR A 48 -1.38 15.34 -0.81
N ILE A 49 -0.76 14.85 -1.89
CA ILE A 49 -0.94 15.33 -3.26
C ILE A 49 -1.60 14.25 -4.08
N GLU A 50 -2.49 14.63 -5.00
CA GLU A 50 -3.09 13.70 -5.95
C GLU A 50 -2.05 13.30 -7.01
N ILE A 51 -1.98 12.00 -7.31
CA ILE A 51 -1.09 11.40 -8.29
C ILE A 51 -1.94 10.93 -9.47
N ARG A 52 -1.69 11.49 -10.66
CA ARG A 52 -2.48 11.18 -11.87
C ARG A 52 -1.68 10.41 -12.91
N GLU A 53 -0.37 10.47 -12.82
CA GLU A 53 0.57 9.75 -13.67
C GLU A 53 1.87 9.44 -12.92
N ALA A 54 2.68 8.53 -13.44
CA ALA A 54 3.94 8.12 -12.84
C ALA A 54 4.91 9.31 -12.60
N SER A 55 4.90 10.32 -13.48
CA SER A 55 5.72 11.53 -13.34
C SER A 55 5.35 12.40 -12.13
N ASP A 56 4.16 12.24 -11.56
CA ASP A 56 3.73 12.98 -10.37
C ASP A 56 4.34 12.41 -9.08
N ILE A 57 4.90 11.19 -9.12
CA ILE A 57 5.42 10.49 -7.94
C ILE A 57 6.60 11.26 -7.35
N PHE A 58 6.46 11.61 -6.08
CA PHE A 58 7.53 12.17 -5.28
C PHE A 58 8.40 11.04 -4.72
N TRP A 59 9.64 10.91 -5.23
CA TRP A 59 10.50 9.78 -4.88
C TRP A 59 11.17 9.91 -3.51
N GLU A 60 10.88 8.94 -2.64
CA GLU A 60 11.50 8.76 -1.33
C GLU A 60 11.86 7.29 -1.10
N GLU A 61 12.59 6.99 -0.02
CA GLU A 61 12.93 5.61 0.36
C GLU A 61 11.70 4.82 0.84
N TYR A 62 10.73 5.51 1.46
CA TYR A 62 9.52 4.93 2.04
C TYR A 62 8.25 5.67 1.55
N PRO A 63 7.91 5.61 0.25
CA PRO A 63 6.77 6.33 -0.26
C PRO A 63 5.46 5.76 0.32
N GLN A 64 4.54 6.65 0.68
CA GLN A 64 3.25 6.29 1.26
C GLN A 64 2.13 6.85 0.40
N PHE A 65 1.16 6.00 0.08
CA PHE A 65 0.03 6.36 -0.76
C PHE A 65 -1.27 6.23 0.02
N ARG A 66 -2.23 7.07 -0.33
CA ARG A 66 -3.62 6.97 0.11
C ARG A 66 -4.49 6.70 -1.10
N ILE A 67 -5.15 5.56 -1.10
CA ILE A 67 -6.12 5.18 -2.13
C ILE A 67 -7.51 5.47 -1.57
N VAL A 68 -8.35 6.15 -2.34
CA VAL A 68 -9.70 6.55 -1.95
C VAL A 68 -10.70 5.97 -2.94
N GLU A 69 -11.79 5.42 -2.40
CA GLU A 69 -12.92 4.86 -3.16
C GLU A 69 -14.22 5.20 -2.41
N GLY A 70 -15.02 6.11 -2.95
CA GLY A 70 -16.20 6.65 -2.29
C GLY A 70 -15.87 7.28 -0.94
N ASP A 71 -16.51 6.80 0.12
CA ASP A 71 -16.29 7.26 1.50
C ASP A 71 -15.16 6.51 2.22
N ALA A 72 -14.52 5.53 1.56
CA ALA A 72 -13.46 4.70 2.13
C ALA A 72 -12.08 5.16 1.66
N PHE A 73 -11.05 4.90 2.48
CA PHE A 73 -9.66 5.03 2.06
C PHE A 73 -8.79 3.95 2.71
N ALA A 74 -7.69 3.64 2.04
CA ALA A 74 -6.62 2.79 2.56
C ALA A 74 -5.27 3.51 2.42
N TRP A 75 -4.44 3.37 3.45
CA TRP A 75 -3.02 3.72 3.35
C TRP A 75 -2.25 2.52 2.83
N VAL A 76 -1.29 2.79 1.95
CA VAL A 76 -0.35 1.83 1.40
C VAL A 76 1.06 2.32 1.66
N TYR A 77 1.88 1.48 2.27
CA TYR A 77 3.25 1.76 2.65
C TYR A 77 4.18 0.88 1.81
N LEU A 78 5.07 1.55 1.09
CA LEU A 78 6.08 0.92 0.26
C LEU A 78 7.45 1.24 0.84
N SER A 79 8.39 0.33 0.66
CA SER A 79 9.79 0.53 1.01
C SER A 79 10.64 0.04 -0.14
N LEU A 80 11.38 0.97 -0.75
CA LEU A 80 12.26 0.60 -1.85
C LEU A 80 13.27 -0.43 -1.35
N ARG A 81 13.55 -1.44 -2.19
CA ARG A 81 14.44 -2.59 -1.90
C ARG A 81 13.89 -3.60 -0.90
N ARG A 82 12.67 -3.43 -0.39
CA ARG A 82 11.95 -4.49 0.33
C ARG A 82 11.03 -5.24 -0.61
N ARG A 83 10.65 -6.44 -0.20
CA ARG A 83 9.73 -7.32 -0.93
C ARG A 83 8.31 -7.26 -0.38
N SER A 84 7.96 -6.20 0.35
CA SER A 84 6.67 -6.10 1.01
C SER A 84 5.97 -4.77 0.71
N ILE A 85 4.65 -4.86 0.61
CA ILE A 85 3.72 -3.73 0.56
C ILE A 85 2.78 -3.90 1.74
N GLU A 86 2.71 -2.91 2.61
CA GLU A 86 1.83 -2.95 3.78
C GLU A 86 0.63 -2.03 3.56
N THR A 87 -0.52 -2.43 4.07
CA THR A 87 -1.74 -1.62 3.95
C THR A 87 -2.43 -1.49 5.29
N THR A 88 -3.07 -0.36 5.51
CA THR A 88 -3.99 -0.18 6.64
C THR A 88 -5.24 0.55 6.19
N GLY A 89 -6.37 0.19 6.78
CA GLY A 89 -7.66 0.81 6.51
C GLY A 89 -8.70 0.39 7.53
N PHE A 90 -9.96 0.48 7.12
CA PHE A 90 -11.10 0.12 7.95
C PHE A 90 -11.90 -1.01 7.30
N SER A 91 -12.47 -1.88 8.14
CA SER A 91 -13.37 -2.92 7.68
C SER A 91 -14.64 -2.33 7.08
N THR A 92 -15.10 -2.96 6.01
CA THR A 92 -16.36 -2.65 5.34
C THR A 92 -17.22 -3.91 5.29
N PRO A 93 -18.55 -3.80 5.02
CA PRO A 93 -19.39 -4.98 4.80
C PRO A 93 -19.00 -5.80 3.55
N SER A 94 -18.28 -5.16 2.62
CA SER A 94 -17.68 -5.77 1.42
C SER A 94 -16.22 -6.14 1.68
N ILE A 95 -15.46 -6.41 0.60
CA ILE A 95 -14.00 -6.53 0.69
C ILE A 95 -13.46 -5.18 1.22
N PRO A 96 -12.60 -5.17 2.26
CA PRO A 96 -11.97 -3.95 2.73
C PRO A 96 -11.05 -3.38 1.66
N LEU A 97 -11.08 -2.05 1.47
CA LEU A 97 -10.22 -1.38 0.47
C LEU A 97 -8.73 -1.67 0.71
N ALA A 98 -8.31 -1.83 1.97
CA ALA A 98 -6.93 -2.22 2.31
C ALA A 98 -6.51 -3.58 1.71
N LEU A 99 -7.44 -4.52 1.49
CA LEU A 99 -7.16 -5.75 0.75
C LEU A 99 -7.26 -5.51 -0.76
N GLU A 100 -8.30 -4.81 -1.19
CA GLU A 100 -8.61 -4.60 -2.61
C GLU A 100 -7.48 -3.92 -3.38
N VAL A 101 -6.78 -2.95 -2.76
CA VAL A 101 -5.64 -2.27 -3.36
C VAL A 101 -4.46 -3.20 -3.65
N LEU A 102 -4.38 -4.35 -3.00
CA LEU A 102 -3.33 -5.36 -3.24
C LEU A 102 -3.74 -6.39 -4.30
N LEU A 103 -5.03 -6.52 -4.59
CA LEU A 103 -5.53 -7.49 -5.54
C LEU A 103 -5.12 -7.11 -6.96
N GLU A 104 -4.72 -8.11 -7.74
CA GLU A 104 -4.29 -7.96 -9.14
C GLU A 104 -3.07 -7.06 -9.34
N LEU A 105 -2.36 -6.70 -8.27
CA LEU A 105 -1.09 -6.01 -8.41
C LEU A 105 -0.07 -6.90 -9.11
N PRO A 106 0.73 -6.34 -10.03
CA PRO A 106 1.84 -7.07 -10.63
C PRO A 106 2.86 -7.43 -9.54
N HIS A 107 3.59 -8.51 -9.76
CA HIS A 107 4.68 -8.99 -8.88
C HIS A 107 4.27 -9.48 -7.50
N VAL A 108 2.98 -9.43 -7.12
CA VAL A 108 2.50 -9.95 -5.82
C VAL A 108 2.32 -11.46 -5.88
N SER A 109 3.05 -12.16 -4.99
CA SER A 109 3.04 -13.62 -4.86
C SER A 109 2.12 -14.13 -3.76
N GLU A 110 1.93 -13.35 -2.69
CA GLU A 110 1.15 -13.72 -1.51
C GLU A 110 0.57 -12.47 -0.85
N ILE A 111 -0.65 -12.58 -0.29
CA ILE A 111 -1.26 -11.53 0.54
C ILE A 111 -1.63 -12.15 1.89
N ILE A 112 -1.22 -11.48 2.96
CA ILE A 112 -1.29 -11.98 4.33
C ILE A 112 -2.07 -10.97 5.17
N ASP A 113 -3.00 -11.46 5.98
CA ASP A 113 -3.68 -10.63 6.99
C ASP A 113 -2.69 -10.21 8.08
N GLU A 114 -2.68 -8.94 8.49
CA GLU A 114 -1.77 -8.41 9.53
C GLU A 114 -1.90 -9.16 10.88
N ARG A 115 -3.01 -9.87 11.09
CA ARG A 115 -3.30 -10.64 12.30
C ARG A 115 -2.78 -12.07 12.24
N ASN A 116 -2.24 -12.51 11.11
CA ASN A 116 -1.64 -13.83 10.96
C ASN A 116 -0.21 -13.85 11.50
N GLU A 117 -0.08 -13.70 12.83
CA GLU A 117 1.21 -13.62 13.53
C GLU A 117 2.14 -14.79 13.21
N ALA A 118 1.59 -16.00 13.03
CA ALA A 118 2.37 -17.18 12.71
C ALA A 118 3.08 -17.06 11.35
N ARG A 119 2.38 -16.59 10.31
CA ARG A 119 2.98 -16.41 8.98
C ARG A 119 3.97 -15.24 8.99
N LEU A 120 3.66 -14.16 9.69
CA LEU A 120 4.55 -13.00 9.80
C LEU A 120 5.86 -13.36 10.50
N THR A 121 5.79 -14.09 11.62
CA THR A 121 6.98 -14.59 12.34
C THR A 121 7.85 -15.45 11.43
N GLN A 122 7.24 -16.34 10.64
CA GLN A 122 7.99 -17.19 9.71
C GLN A 122 8.76 -16.35 8.67
N LEU A 123 8.16 -15.28 8.15
CA LEU A 123 8.78 -14.44 7.12
C LEU A 123 9.91 -13.57 7.69
N GLU A 124 9.77 -13.12 8.94
CA GLU A 124 10.85 -12.46 9.67
C GLU A 124 12.05 -13.41 9.88
N GLU A 125 11.79 -14.67 10.25
CA GLU A 125 12.82 -15.71 10.39
C GLU A 125 13.52 -16.04 9.06
N GLU A 126 12.79 -15.98 7.94
CA GLU A 126 13.31 -16.15 6.58
C GLU A 126 14.06 -14.91 6.06
N GLY A 127 14.01 -13.78 6.79
CA GLY A 127 14.65 -12.50 6.42
C GLY A 127 13.96 -11.79 5.25
N VAL A 128 12.68 -12.08 5.02
CA VAL A 128 11.86 -11.48 3.95
C VAL A 128 11.25 -10.15 4.40
N LEU A 129 10.86 -10.07 5.68
CA LEU A 129 10.35 -8.86 6.35
C LEU A 129 11.43 -8.22 7.23
#